data_AF-A0A354HHV0-F1
#
_entry.id   AF-A0A354HHV0-F1
#
_cell.length_a   1.000
_cell.length_b   1.000
_cell.length_c   1.000
_cell.angle_alpha   90.00
_cell.angle_beta   90.00
_cell.angle_gamma   90.00
#
_symmetry.space_group_name_H-M   'P 1'
#
loop_
_entity.id
_entity.type
_entity.pdbx_description
1 polymer ?
#
loop_
_entity_poly.entity_id
_entity_poly.type
_entity_poly.pdbx_seq_one_letter_code
_entity_poly.pdbx_strand_id
1 'polypeptide(L)'
;MAEETKTKKPLFSENTIEVLVAVFLGITALLTAWASWIGSLHGGNQATNYTKSNNLASEGNSEYNAGLQTYLSDLMTWNTLMEYTFEQEIAEAEGDSGKSQLIQEKIDSYIEQNGSDTLIEACGQMTDDMNSPFEVPGMLDKYYETANVLLEQSREILEEGQRDNSHGDAYNLVNVIYSVVLFMLGIVGVFKKLPNRTVVLFIAVIGLVLATIYMFTIPMPTGFDFGSFFAAK
;
A
#
# COMPACT_ATOMS: atom_id res chain seq x y z
N MET A 1 -75.76 -27.56 -11.77
CA MET A 1 -74.77 -26.47 -11.85
C MET A 1 -73.42 -27.10 -11.57
N ALA A 2 -72.58 -27.25 -12.60
CA ALA A 2 -71.23 -27.78 -12.42
C ALA A 2 -70.33 -26.62 -11.98
N GLU A 3 -69.74 -26.77 -10.81
CA GLU A 3 -68.78 -25.82 -10.25
C GLU A 3 -67.44 -26.02 -10.98
N GLU A 4 -67.08 -25.10 -11.86
CA GLU A 4 -65.77 -25.10 -12.54
C GLU A 4 -64.66 -24.89 -11.50
N THR A 5 -64.01 -25.98 -11.09
CA THR A 5 -62.74 -25.94 -10.37
C THR A 5 -61.68 -25.29 -11.27
N LYS A 6 -61.40 -24.01 -11.04
CA LYS A 6 -60.27 -23.28 -11.63
C LYS A 6 -58.96 -23.98 -11.23
N THR A 7 -58.45 -24.83 -12.11
CA THR A 7 -57.12 -25.42 -12.00
C THR A 7 -56.08 -24.31 -12.02
N LYS A 8 -55.41 -24.08 -10.88
CA LYS A 8 -54.26 -23.16 -10.79
C LYS A 8 -53.21 -23.66 -11.79
N LYS A 9 -52.93 -22.87 -12.84
CA LYS A 9 -51.82 -23.15 -13.77
C LYS A 9 -50.54 -23.32 -12.96
N PRO A 10 -49.70 -24.33 -13.26
CA PRO A 10 -48.45 -24.52 -12.53
C PRO A 10 -47.57 -23.30 -12.77
N LEU A 11 -47.01 -22.74 -11.70
CA LEU A 11 -46.16 -21.53 -11.72
C LEU A 11 -44.90 -21.69 -12.59
N PHE A 12 -44.48 -22.93 -12.89
CA PHE A 12 -43.33 -23.25 -13.71
C PHE A 12 -43.72 -24.19 -14.85
N SER A 13 -44.04 -23.62 -16.01
CA SER A 13 -44.13 -24.39 -17.27
C SER A 13 -42.73 -24.58 -17.87
N GLU A 14 -42.55 -25.60 -18.73
CA GLU A 14 -41.27 -25.86 -19.41
C GLU A 14 -40.74 -24.62 -20.15
N ASN A 15 -41.62 -23.95 -20.92
CA ASN A 15 -41.28 -22.73 -21.66
C ASN A 15 -40.85 -21.58 -20.72
N THR A 16 -41.50 -21.44 -19.56
CA THR A 16 -41.12 -20.42 -18.58
C THR A 16 -39.72 -20.65 -18.02
N ILE A 17 -39.40 -21.91 -17.70
CA ILE A 17 -38.05 -22.29 -17.22
C ILE A 17 -36.99 -21.98 -18.26
N GLU A 18 -37.26 -22.24 -19.55
CA GLU A 18 -36.29 -21.99 -20.64
C GLU A 18 -36.01 -20.50 -20.82
N VAL A 19 -37.05 -19.67 -20.82
CA VAL A 19 -36.88 -18.21 -20.87
C VAL A 19 -36.11 -17.70 -19.66
N LEU A 20 -36.44 -18.18 -18.45
CA LEU A 20 -35.73 -17.79 -17.23
C LEU A 20 -34.25 -18.18 -17.28
N VAL A 21 -33.94 -19.41 -17.69
CA VAL A 21 -32.55 -19.88 -17.84
C VAL A 21 -31.78 -19.00 -18.83
N ALA A 22 -32.36 -18.69 -19.99
CA ALA A 22 -31.70 -17.83 -20.98
C ALA A 22 -31.43 -16.41 -20.43
N VAL A 23 -32.40 -15.83 -19.72
CA VAL A 23 -32.25 -14.52 -19.08
C VAL A 23 -31.16 -14.55 -18.01
N PHE A 24 -31.18 -15.53 -17.11
CA PHE A 24 -30.18 -15.64 -16.04
C PHE A 24 -28.78 -15.95 -16.58
N LEU A 25 -28.64 -16.72 -17.66
CA LEU A 25 -27.37 -16.93 -18.34
C LEU A 25 -26.81 -15.60 -18.85
N GLY A 26 -27.63 -14.79 -19.54
CA GLY A 26 -27.22 -13.48 -20.04
C GLY A 26 -26.81 -12.52 -18.91
N ILE A 27 -27.62 -12.42 -17.86
CA ILE A 27 -27.32 -11.58 -16.70
C ILE A 27 -26.03 -12.03 -16.01
N THR A 28 -25.88 -13.33 -15.74
CA THR A 28 -24.69 -13.86 -15.07
C THR A 28 -23.45 -13.60 -15.90
N ALA A 29 -23.50 -13.77 -17.23
CA ALA A 29 -22.39 -13.47 -18.11
C ALA A 29 -21.95 -12.00 -18.07
N LEU A 30 -22.90 -11.06 -18.05
CA LEU A 30 -22.61 -9.63 -17.90
C LEU A 30 -21.98 -9.30 -16.54
N LEU A 31 -22.49 -9.90 -15.47
CA LEU A 31 -21.94 -9.72 -14.13
C LEU A 31 -20.54 -10.33 -13.98
N THR A 32 -20.26 -11.46 -14.63
CA THR A 32 -18.90 -12.04 -14.70
C THR A 32 -17.95 -11.10 -15.44
N ALA A 33 -18.36 -10.57 -16.60
CA ALA A 33 -17.53 -9.62 -17.34
C ALA A 33 -17.24 -8.36 -16.51
N TRP A 34 -18.24 -7.85 -15.80
CA TRP A 34 -18.11 -6.73 -14.88
C TRP A 34 -17.12 -7.02 -13.73
N ALA A 35 -17.32 -8.13 -13.01
CA ALA A 35 -16.46 -8.52 -11.89
C ALA A 35 -15.02 -8.76 -12.33
N SER A 36 -14.81 -9.39 -13.49
CA SER A 36 -13.48 -9.55 -14.10
C SER A 36 -12.79 -8.22 -14.40
N TRP A 37 -13.52 -7.27 -14.99
CA TRP A 37 -12.98 -5.94 -15.28
C TRP A 37 -12.60 -5.18 -14.01
N ILE A 38 -13.49 -5.10 -13.02
CA ILE A 38 -13.19 -4.40 -11.76
C ILE A 38 -12.05 -5.08 -10.99
N GLY A 39 -12.03 -6.42 -10.95
CA GLY A 39 -10.92 -7.17 -10.34
C GLY A 39 -9.57 -6.85 -11.00
N SER A 40 -9.54 -6.68 -12.32
CA SER A 40 -8.32 -6.30 -13.04
C SER A 40 -7.85 -4.88 -12.73
N LEU A 41 -8.77 -3.95 -12.47
CA LEU A 41 -8.42 -2.58 -12.06
C LEU A 41 -7.77 -2.57 -10.67
N HIS A 42 -8.34 -3.30 -9.71
CA HIS A 42 -7.72 -3.52 -8.40
C HIS A 42 -6.32 -4.14 -8.53
N GLY A 43 -6.16 -5.15 -9.37
CA GLY A 43 -4.85 -5.75 -9.66
C GLY A 43 -3.85 -4.78 -10.30
N GLY A 44 -4.32 -3.87 -11.15
CA GLY A 44 -3.50 -2.80 -11.72
C GLY A 44 -3.00 -1.83 -10.65
N ASN A 45 -3.89 -1.33 -9.80
CA ASN A 45 -3.55 -0.43 -8.70
C ASN A 45 -2.59 -1.09 -7.70
N GLN A 46 -2.84 -2.35 -7.34
CA GLN A 46 -1.92 -3.16 -6.54
C GLN A 46 -0.51 -3.18 -7.14
N ALA A 47 -0.38 -3.52 -8.43
CA ALA A 47 0.92 -3.65 -9.08
C ALA A 47 1.68 -2.31 -9.11
N THR A 48 0.96 -1.21 -9.36
CA THR A 48 1.52 0.15 -9.29
C THR A 48 1.98 0.48 -7.88
N ASN A 49 1.14 0.24 -6.87
CA ASN A 49 1.44 0.55 -5.48
C ASN A 49 2.63 -0.28 -4.96
N TYR A 50 2.69 -1.57 -5.27
CA TYR A 50 3.83 -2.42 -4.91
C TYR A 50 5.13 -1.96 -5.57
N THR A 51 5.07 -1.54 -6.84
CA THR A 51 6.25 -1.00 -7.53
C THR A 51 6.72 0.30 -6.87
N LYS A 52 5.80 1.24 -6.60
CA LYS A 52 6.10 2.51 -5.93
C LYS A 52 6.69 2.30 -4.54
N SER A 53 6.05 1.44 -3.74
CA SER A 53 6.49 1.08 -2.40
C SER A 53 7.90 0.50 -2.40
N ASN A 54 8.20 -0.44 -3.31
CA ASN A 54 9.53 -1.03 -3.43
C ASN A 54 10.60 0.00 -3.83
N ASN A 55 10.27 0.92 -4.75
CA ASN A 55 11.20 1.98 -5.15
C ASN A 55 11.50 2.91 -3.97
N LEU A 56 10.47 3.38 -3.25
CA LEU A 56 10.62 4.22 -2.05
C LEU A 56 11.39 3.49 -0.94
N ALA A 57 11.14 2.20 -0.73
CA ALA A 57 11.88 1.40 0.23
C ALA A 57 13.37 1.33 -0.16
N SER A 58 13.66 1.09 -1.44
CA SER A 58 15.04 1.04 -1.92
C SER A 58 15.75 2.38 -1.74
N GLU A 59 15.07 3.49 -2.06
CA GLU A 59 15.61 4.83 -1.88
C GLU A 59 15.81 5.16 -0.40
N GLY A 60 14.81 4.91 0.45
CA GLY A 60 14.91 5.11 1.89
C GLY A 60 16.03 4.29 2.54
N ASN A 61 16.26 3.04 2.09
CA ASN A 61 17.41 2.26 2.54
C ASN A 61 18.75 2.83 2.05
N SER A 62 18.80 3.39 0.84
CA SER A 62 19.99 4.09 0.35
C SER A 62 20.30 5.31 1.21
N GLU A 63 19.29 6.15 1.47
CA GLU A 63 19.41 7.33 2.33
C GLU A 63 19.78 6.96 3.76
N TYR A 64 19.26 5.86 4.31
CA TYR A 64 19.65 5.38 5.63
C TYR A 64 21.14 5.06 5.68
N ASN A 65 21.66 4.37 4.66
CA ASN A 65 23.08 4.04 4.58
C ASN A 65 23.95 5.29 4.35
N ALA A 66 23.45 6.29 3.63
CA ALA A 66 24.12 7.58 3.48
C ALA A 66 24.18 8.32 4.82
N GLY A 67 23.05 8.41 5.53
CA GLY A 67 22.96 8.97 6.87
C GLY A 67 23.91 8.30 7.86
N LEU A 68 23.98 6.97 7.85
CA LEU A 68 24.93 6.21 8.67
C LEU A 68 26.39 6.54 8.33
N GLN A 69 26.74 6.68 7.05
CA GLN A 69 28.09 7.05 6.64
C GLN A 69 28.44 8.47 7.13
N THR A 70 27.53 9.43 6.99
CA THR A 70 27.72 10.79 7.48
C THR A 70 27.88 10.80 9.00
N TYR A 71 27.03 10.08 9.73
CA TYR A 71 27.13 9.95 11.19
C TYR A 71 28.49 9.38 11.63
N LEU A 72 28.97 8.31 10.96
CA LEU A 72 30.29 7.75 11.24
C LEU A 72 31.42 8.72 10.89
N SER A 73 31.29 9.49 9.79
CA SER A 73 32.23 10.54 9.42
C SER A 73 32.31 11.61 10.51
N ASP A 74 31.17 12.07 11.00
CA ASP A 74 31.11 13.10 12.04
C ASP A 74 31.65 12.62 13.39
N LEU A 75 31.46 11.34 13.73
CA LEU A 75 32.12 10.75 14.91
C LEU A 75 33.65 10.81 14.79
N MET A 76 34.22 10.55 13.60
CA MET A 76 35.66 10.67 13.37
C MET A 76 36.14 12.12 13.43
N THR A 77 35.38 13.04 12.83
CA THR A 77 35.65 14.48 12.88
C THR A 77 35.64 14.96 14.33
N TRP A 78 34.64 14.58 15.12
CA TRP A 78 34.54 14.94 16.53
C TRP A 78 35.69 14.39 17.37
N ASN A 79 36.08 13.12 17.19
CA ASN A 79 37.23 12.55 17.90
C ASN A 79 38.52 13.34 17.63
N THR A 80 38.75 13.75 16.38
CA THR A 80 39.91 14.57 16.00
C THR A 80 39.83 15.97 16.61
N LEU A 81 38.62 16.56 16.66
CA LEU A 81 38.40 17.85 17.29
C LEU A 81 38.71 17.81 18.79
N MET A 82 38.36 16.71 19.46
CA MET A 82 38.68 16.50 20.86
C MET A 82 40.19 16.42 21.13
N GLU A 83 40.96 15.80 20.24
CA GLU A 83 42.42 15.79 20.32
C GLU A 83 42.99 17.22 20.25
N TYR A 84 42.52 18.04 19.30
CA TYR A 84 42.96 19.44 19.19
C TYR A 84 42.55 20.28 20.39
N THR A 85 41.33 20.08 20.90
CA THR A 85 40.84 20.78 22.10
C THR A 85 41.72 20.47 23.31
N PHE A 86 42.10 19.20 23.49
CA PHE A 86 43.03 18.81 24.55
C PHE A 86 44.44 19.42 24.37
N GLU A 87 44.95 19.49 23.14
CA GLU A 87 46.22 20.18 22.86
C GLU A 87 46.17 21.68 23.18
N GLN A 88 45.02 22.33 22.93
CA GLN A 88 44.79 23.72 23.29
C GLN A 88 44.81 23.92 24.79
N GLU A 89 44.10 23.07 25.55
CA GLU A 89 44.08 23.11 27.02
C GLU A 89 45.49 22.96 27.61
N ILE A 90 46.32 22.08 27.04
CA ILE A 90 47.73 21.95 27.44
C ILE A 90 48.49 23.25 27.17
N ALA A 91 48.36 23.84 25.98
CA ALA A 91 49.06 25.08 25.63
C ALA A 91 48.66 26.25 26.54
N GLU A 92 47.37 26.32 26.93
CA GLU A 92 46.86 27.30 27.89
C GLU A 92 47.44 27.08 29.29
N ALA A 93 47.51 25.83 29.76
CA ALA A 93 48.11 25.48 31.04
C ALA A 93 49.62 25.78 31.09
N GLU A 94 50.32 25.67 29.95
CA GLU A 94 51.73 26.04 29.78
C GLU A 94 51.94 27.56 29.66
N GLY A 95 50.88 28.35 29.50
CA GLY A 95 50.94 29.80 29.32
C GLY A 95 51.34 30.26 27.92
N ASP A 96 51.30 29.37 26.92
CA ASP A 96 51.61 29.68 25.51
C ASP A 96 50.36 30.14 24.75
N SER A 97 49.97 31.40 24.98
CA SER A 97 48.77 31.99 24.36
C SER A 97 48.84 32.02 22.83
N GLY A 98 50.05 32.10 22.23
CA GLY A 98 50.21 32.10 20.78
C GLY A 98 49.89 30.73 20.17
N LYS A 99 50.37 29.67 20.82
CA LYS A 99 50.06 28.29 20.42
C LYS A 99 48.58 27.95 20.64
N SER A 100 48.00 28.34 21.77
CA SER A 100 46.56 28.17 22.04
C SER A 100 45.70 28.81 20.94
N GLN A 101 45.98 30.06 20.55
CA GLN A 101 45.22 30.74 19.49
C GLN A 101 45.33 30.05 18.12
N LEU A 102 46.53 29.57 17.75
CA LEU A 102 46.70 28.82 16.49
C LEU A 102 45.94 27.49 16.48
N ILE A 103 45.84 26.82 17.65
CA ILE A 103 45.07 25.59 17.77
C ILE A 103 43.57 25.89 17.68
N GLN A 104 43.08 26.98 18.28
CA GLN A 104 41.69 27.42 18.13
C GLN A 104 41.34 27.68 16.65
N GLU A 105 42.17 28.40 15.91
CA GLU A 105 41.96 28.63 14.47
C GLU A 105 41.92 27.32 13.67
N LYS A 106 42.74 26.34 14.07
CA LYS A 106 42.78 25.00 13.48
C LYS A 106 41.51 24.20 13.79
N ILE A 107 41.00 24.28 15.01
CA ILE A 107 39.73 23.66 15.44
C ILE A 107 38.58 24.19 14.58
N ASP A 108 38.43 25.52 14.51
CA ASP A 108 37.36 26.19 13.76
C ASP A 108 37.43 25.82 12.27
N SER A 109 38.63 25.88 11.67
CA SER A 109 38.83 25.51 10.27
C SER A 109 38.56 24.03 10.00
N TYR A 110 38.88 23.14 10.96
CA TYR A 110 38.73 21.71 10.78
C TYR A 110 37.27 21.27 10.81
N ILE A 111 36.48 21.79 11.76
CA ILE A 111 35.06 21.49 11.83
C ILE A 111 34.29 22.05 10.62
N GLU A 112 34.62 23.26 10.16
CA GLU A 112 33.99 23.84 8.96
C GLU A 112 34.28 23.02 7.69
N GLN A 113 35.47 22.43 7.58
CA GLN A 113 35.88 21.66 6.39
C GLN A 113 35.44 20.19 6.40
N ASN A 114 35.25 19.59 7.58
CA ASN A 114 35.09 18.13 7.73
C ASN A 114 33.82 17.73 8.48
N GLY A 115 33.17 18.66 9.18
CA GLY A 115 31.89 18.40 9.84
C GLY A 115 30.74 18.53 8.86
N SER A 116 29.76 17.64 8.96
CA SER A 116 28.48 17.86 8.29
C SER A 116 27.73 19.05 8.88
N ASP A 117 26.75 19.58 8.15
CA ASP A 117 25.83 20.60 8.65
C ASP A 117 25.16 20.18 9.97
N THR A 118 24.82 18.89 10.10
CA THR A 118 24.23 18.32 11.33
C THR A 118 25.18 18.43 12.52
N LEU A 119 26.47 18.13 12.33
CA LEU A 119 27.48 18.24 13.39
C LEU A 119 27.73 19.71 13.76
N ILE A 120 27.88 20.59 12.77
CA ILE A 120 28.13 22.02 12.98
C ILE A 120 26.96 22.65 13.76
N GLU A 121 25.72 22.35 13.35
CA GLU A 121 24.53 22.84 14.04
C GLU A 121 24.46 22.32 15.48
N ALA A 122 24.76 21.04 15.70
CA ALA A 122 24.75 20.45 17.04
C ALA A 122 25.81 21.08 17.96
N CYS A 123 27.03 21.33 17.47
CA CYS A 123 28.06 22.04 18.22
C CYS A 123 27.58 23.43 18.68
N GLY A 124 26.83 24.16 17.84
CA GLY A 124 26.25 25.45 18.19
C GLY A 124 25.09 25.39 19.20
N GLN A 125 24.55 24.20 19.48
CA GLN A 125 23.43 23.96 20.40
C GLN A 125 23.87 23.32 21.72
N MET A 126 25.16 23.01 21.87
CA MET A 126 25.70 22.43 23.10
C MET A 126 25.53 23.40 24.28
N THR A 127 25.13 22.85 25.42
CA THR A 127 25.12 23.54 26.72
C THR A 127 26.35 23.15 27.54
N ASP A 128 26.69 23.93 28.58
CA ASP A 128 27.88 23.69 29.42
C ASP A 128 27.91 22.32 30.12
N ASP A 129 26.76 21.64 30.23
CA ASP A 129 26.63 20.30 30.81
C ASP A 129 26.79 19.16 29.79
N MET A 130 26.88 19.47 28.50
CA MET A 130 27.08 18.48 27.43
C MET A 130 28.57 18.30 27.13
N ASN A 131 29.01 17.05 27.01
CA ASN A 131 30.40 16.72 26.69
C ASN A 131 30.59 16.41 25.20
N SER A 132 29.50 16.35 24.44
CA SER A 132 29.51 15.93 23.04
C SER A 132 28.31 16.49 22.28
N PRO A 133 28.46 16.92 21.01
CA PRO A 133 27.34 17.34 20.18
C PRO A 133 26.35 16.19 19.94
N PHE A 134 26.78 14.93 20.07
CA PHE A 134 25.92 13.75 19.97
C PHE A 134 24.96 13.56 21.15
N GLU A 135 25.10 14.35 22.21
CA GLU A 135 24.14 14.42 23.32
C GLU A 135 23.00 15.42 23.04
N VAL A 136 23.14 16.26 22.00
CA VAL A 136 22.11 17.21 21.60
C VAL A 136 20.84 16.45 21.17
N PRO A 137 19.68 16.73 21.80
CA PRO A 137 18.44 16.01 21.51
C PRO A 137 18.04 16.08 20.03
N GLY A 138 17.72 14.93 19.44
CA GLY A 138 17.26 14.82 18.05
C GLY A 138 18.38 14.88 17.00
N MET A 139 19.65 15.02 17.38
CA MET A 139 20.76 15.01 16.43
C MET A 139 20.79 13.70 15.61
N LEU A 140 20.63 12.56 16.26
CA LEU A 140 20.64 11.26 15.57
C LEU A 140 19.52 11.17 14.53
N ASP A 141 18.35 11.72 14.82
CA ASP A 141 17.19 11.66 13.94
C ASP A 141 17.43 12.45 12.64
N LYS A 142 18.17 13.56 12.70
CA LYS A 142 18.52 14.38 11.53
C LYS A 142 19.30 13.60 10.46
N TYR A 143 20.16 12.67 10.86
CA TYR A 143 20.89 11.82 9.91
C TYR A 143 19.98 10.88 9.12
N TYR A 144 18.80 10.56 9.66
CA TYR A 144 17.89 9.56 9.09
C TYR A 144 16.54 10.14 8.69
N GLU A 145 16.34 11.46 8.77
CA GLU A 145 15.04 12.10 8.52
C GLU A 145 14.49 11.73 7.12
N THR A 146 15.28 11.96 6.07
CA THR A 146 14.91 11.63 4.69
C THR A 146 14.60 10.14 4.54
N ALA A 147 15.44 9.28 5.11
CA ALA A 147 15.25 7.84 5.06
C ALA A 147 13.94 7.41 5.73
N ASN A 148 13.67 7.94 6.92
CA ASN A 148 12.47 7.63 7.69
C ASN A 148 11.21 8.09 6.96
N VAL A 149 11.22 9.28 6.36
CA VAL A 149 10.10 9.78 5.54
C VAL A 149 9.82 8.85 4.36
N LEU A 150 10.84 8.47 3.61
CA LEU A 150 10.69 7.58 2.44
C LEU A 150 10.21 6.17 2.84
N LEU A 151 10.76 5.62 3.92
CA LEU A 151 10.37 4.30 4.44
C LEU A 151 8.94 4.30 4.97
N GLU A 152 8.48 5.39 5.58
CA GLU A 152 7.10 5.50 6.05
C GLU A 152 6.13 5.65 4.87
N GLN A 153 6.43 6.50 3.90
CA GLN A 153 5.65 6.59 2.65
C GLN A 153 5.59 5.24 1.91
N SER A 154 6.70 4.49 1.89
CA SER A 154 6.74 3.15 1.32
C SER A 154 5.75 2.20 2.00
N ARG A 155 5.64 2.26 3.34
CA ARG A 155 4.71 1.42 4.12
C ARG A 155 3.26 1.79 3.85
N GLU A 156 2.92 3.08 3.87
CA GLU A 156 1.56 3.55 3.61
C GLU A 156 1.07 3.07 2.23
N ILE A 157 1.92 3.20 1.20
CA ILE A 157 1.60 2.75 -0.16
C ILE A 157 1.54 1.21 -0.25
N LEU A 158 2.37 0.49 0.52
CA LEU A 158 2.30 -0.96 0.57
C LEU A 158 0.95 -1.42 1.12
N GLU A 159 0.48 -0.80 2.20
CA GLU A 159 -0.82 -1.09 2.79
C GLU A 159 -1.97 -0.80 1.83
N GLU A 160 -1.88 0.29 1.05
CA GLU A 160 -2.82 0.55 -0.05
C GLU A 160 -2.83 -0.58 -1.07
N GLY A 161 -1.66 -1.01 -1.56
CA GLY A 161 -1.54 -2.12 -2.49
C GLY A 161 -2.09 -3.44 -1.95
N GLN A 162 -1.94 -3.70 -0.64
CA GLN A 162 -2.50 -4.88 0.03
C GLN A 162 -4.02 -4.85 0.10
N ARG A 163 -4.61 -3.66 0.35
CA ARG A 163 -6.07 -3.47 0.29
C ARG A 163 -6.59 -3.72 -1.12
N ASP A 164 -5.95 -3.16 -2.14
CA ASP A 164 -6.31 -3.37 -3.54
C ASP A 164 -6.20 -4.84 -3.94
N ASN A 165 -5.14 -5.54 -3.54
CA ASN A 165 -5.00 -6.98 -3.76
C ASN A 165 -6.18 -7.76 -3.14
N SER A 166 -6.51 -7.45 -1.89
CA SER A 166 -7.59 -8.13 -1.16
C SER A 166 -8.96 -7.93 -1.83
N HIS A 167 -9.22 -6.72 -2.36
CA HIS A 167 -10.42 -6.45 -3.13
C HIS A 167 -10.42 -7.17 -4.49
N GLY A 168 -9.29 -7.17 -5.21
CA GLY A 168 -9.12 -7.90 -6.46
C GLY A 168 -9.37 -9.40 -6.29
N ASP A 169 -8.85 -10.00 -5.23
CA ASP A 169 -9.07 -11.40 -4.87
C ASP A 169 -10.54 -11.69 -4.54
N ALA A 170 -11.25 -10.75 -3.89
CA ALA A 170 -12.67 -10.88 -3.64
C ALA A 170 -13.49 -10.88 -4.95
N TYR A 171 -13.11 -10.07 -5.95
CA TYR A 171 -13.74 -10.13 -7.28
C TYR A 171 -13.41 -11.43 -8.04
N ASN A 172 -12.20 -11.98 -7.87
CA ASN A 172 -11.86 -13.30 -8.40
C ASN A 172 -12.75 -14.40 -7.79
N LEU A 173 -13.03 -14.34 -6.49
CA LEU A 173 -13.98 -15.26 -5.84
C LEU A 173 -15.40 -15.13 -6.41
N VAL A 174 -15.88 -13.91 -6.66
CA VAL A 174 -17.17 -13.66 -7.32
C VAL A 174 -17.22 -14.33 -8.70
N ASN A 175 -16.16 -14.20 -9.50
CA ASN A 175 -16.06 -14.86 -10.82
C ASN A 175 -16.12 -16.38 -10.74
N VAL A 176 -15.48 -16.99 -9.73
CA VAL A 176 -15.56 -18.44 -9.49
C VAL A 176 -17.01 -18.84 -9.20
N ILE A 177 -17.71 -18.09 -8.34
CA ILE A 177 -19.12 -18.38 -8.02
C ILE A 177 -20.00 -18.22 -9.27
N TYR A 178 -19.82 -17.15 -10.05
CA TYR A 178 -20.57 -16.98 -11.30
C TYR A 178 -20.28 -18.08 -12.33
N SER A 179 -19.06 -18.61 -12.39
CA SER A 179 -18.74 -19.75 -13.25
C SER A 179 -19.52 -21.00 -12.86
N VAL A 180 -19.67 -21.26 -11.54
CA VAL A 180 -20.51 -22.35 -11.04
C VAL A 180 -21.99 -22.10 -11.35
N VAL A 181 -22.46 -20.86 -11.21
CA VAL A 181 -23.85 -20.47 -11.57
C VAL A 181 -24.12 -20.68 -13.06
N LEU A 182 -23.24 -20.20 -13.94
CA LEU A 182 -23.33 -20.39 -15.39
C LEU A 182 -23.38 -21.87 -15.75
N PHE A 183 -22.51 -22.68 -15.13
CA PHE A 183 -22.53 -24.12 -15.31
C PHE A 183 -23.87 -24.74 -14.89
N MET A 184 -24.36 -24.40 -13.68
CA MET A 184 -25.65 -24.88 -13.18
C MET A 184 -26.81 -24.50 -14.10
N LEU A 185 -26.84 -23.25 -14.58
CA LEU A 185 -27.85 -22.79 -15.54
C LEU A 185 -27.77 -23.55 -16.88
N GLY A 186 -26.55 -23.81 -17.37
CA GLY A 186 -26.32 -24.57 -18.59
C GLY A 186 -26.83 -26.02 -18.51
N ILE A 187 -26.68 -26.69 -17.37
CA ILE A 187 -27.16 -28.07 -17.19
C ILE A 187 -28.68 -28.18 -16.96
N VAL A 188 -29.39 -27.07 -16.67
CA VAL A 188 -30.86 -27.10 -16.49
C VAL A 188 -31.55 -27.68 -17.73
N GLY A 189 -31.06 -27.39 -18.93
CA GLY A 189 -31.60 -27.93 -20.19
C GLY A 189 -31.39 -29.43 -20.39
N VAL A 190 -30.47 -30.06 -19.65
CA VAL A 190 -30.16 -31.49 -19.77
C VAL A 190 -31.16 -32.36 -19.00
N PHE A 191 -31.77 -31.83 -17.93
CA PHE A 191 -32.69 -32.59 -17.09
C PHE A 191 -34.06 -32.76 -17.75
N LYS A 192 -34.48 -34.03 -17.93
CA LYS A 192 -35.78 -34.36 -18.52
C LYS A 192 -36.97 -34.18 -17.56
N LYS A 193 -36.74 -34.17 -16.25
CA LYS A 193 -37.79 -34.04 -15.23
C LYS A 193 -37.91 -32.60 -14.75
N LEU A 194 -39.10 -32.00 -14.89
CA LEU A 194 -39.43 -30.65 -14.44
C LEU A 194 -39.00 -30.34 -12.98
N PRO A 195 -39.21 -31.23 -11.99
CA PRO A 195 -38.76 -30.96 -10.62
C PRO A 195 -37.24 -30.76 -10.52
N ASN A 196 -36.45 -31.58 -11.21
CA ASN A 196 -34.99 -31.48 -11.19
C ASN A 196 -34.51 -30.18 -11.84
N ARG A 197 -35.12 -29.79 -12.97
CA ARG A 197 -34.87 -28.50 -13.63
C ARG A 197 -35.11 -27.34 -12.66
N THR A 198 -36.23 -27.39 -11.94
CA THR A 198 -36.64 -26.34 -10.99
C THR A 198 -35.68 -26.24 -9.80
N VAL A 199 -35.25 -27.38 -9.24
CA VAL A 199 -34.30 -27.40 -8.12
C VAL A 199 -32.95 -26.80 -8.51
N VAL A 200 -32.38 -27.22 -9.65
CA VAL A 200 -31.08 -26.69 -10.12
C VAL A 200 -31.18 -25.21 -10.46
N LEU A 201 -32.25 -24.79 -11.14
CA LEU A 201 -32.51 -23.37 -11.40
C LEU A 201 -32.57 -22.56 -10.10
N PHE A 202 -33.28 -23.06 -9.08
CA PHE A 202 -33.41 -22.37 -7.80
C PHE A 202 -32.06 -22.20 -7.09
N ILE A 203 -31.25 -23.26 -7.05
CA ILE A 203 -29.90 -23.20 -6.46
C ILE A 203 -29.01 -22.21 -7.23
N ALA A 204 -29.09 -22.21 -8.57
CA ALA A 204 -28.34 -21.27 -9.39
C ALA A 204 -28.74 -19.82 -9.13
N VAL A 205 -30.04 -19.54 -9.01
CA VAL A 205 -30.55 -18.20 -8.71
C VAL A 205 -30.11 -17.75 -7.31
N ILE A 206 -30.12 -18.64 -6.30
CA ILE A 206 -29.59 -18.31 -4.97
C ILE A 206 -28.09 -17.96 -5.06
N GLY A 207 -27.30 -18.79 -5.75
CA GLY A 207 -25.87 -18.54 -5.93
C GLY A 207 -25.60 -17.20 -6.62
N LEU A 208 -26.37 -16.89 -7.67
CA LEU A 208 -26.31 -15.61 -8.38
C LEU A 208 -26.58 -14.44 -7.42
N VAL A 209 -27.69 -14.49 -6.69
CA VAL A 209 -28.09 -13.41 -5.77
C VAL A 209 -27.05 -13.20 -4.67
N LEU A 210 -26.56 -14.27 -4.05
CA LEU A 210 -25.55 -14.17 -2.99
C LEU A 210 -24.22 -13.59 -3.53
N ALA A 211 -23.76 -14.07 -4.69
CA ALA A 211 -22.55 -13.54 -5.32
C ALA A 211 -22.69 -12.07 -5.69
N THR A 212 -23.84 -11.67 -6.23
CA THR A 212 -24.12 -10.28 -6.60
C THR A 212 -24.19 -9.38 -5.36
N ILE A 213 -24.87 -9.81 -4.29
CA ILE A 213 -24.88 -9.06 -3.02
C ILE A 213 -23.47 -8.88 -2.50
N TYR A 214 -22.68 -9.96 -2.44
CA TYR A 214 -21.30 -9.90 -1.98
C TYR A 214 -20.44 -8.97 -2.86
N MET A 215 -20.58 -9.06 -4.19
CA MET A 215 -19.88 -8.20 -5.15
C MET A 215 -20.13 -6.71 -4.89
N PHE A 216 -21.35 -6.32 -4.54
CA PHE A 216 -21.70 -4.92 -4.22
C PHE A 216 -21.20 -4.46 -2.84
N THR A 217 -20.73 -5.37 -1.98
CA THR A 217 -20.08 -5.01 -0.72
C THR A 217 -18.59 -4.71 -0.87
N ILE A 218 -17.98 -5.10 -1.99
CA ILE A 218 -16.56 -4.86 -2.26
C ILE A 218 -16.38 -3.40 -2.69
N PRO A 219 -15.45 -2.64 -2.07
CA PRO A 219 -15.15 -1.28 -2.50
C PRO A 219 -14.70 -1.20 -3.97
N MET A 220 -15.11 -0.12 -4.64
CA MET A 220 -14.63 0.18 -5.99
C MET A 220 -13.14 0.58 -5.97
N PRO A 221 -12.40 0.38 -7.07
CA PRO A 221 -11.00 0.77 -7.17
C PRO A 221 -10.80 2.26 -6.88
N THR A 222 -9.68 2.59 -6.25
CA THR A 222 -9.27 3.98 -5.99
C THR A 222 -9.11 4.75 -7.32
N GLY A 223 -9.63 5.97 -7.36
CA GLY A 223 -9.62 6.80 -8.58
C GLY A 223 -10.67 6.41 -9.64
N PHE A 224 -11.54 5.45 -9.36
CA PHE A 224 -12.62 5.06 -10.26
C PHE A 224 -13.71 6.15 -10.35
N ASP A 225 -13.84 6.74 -11.53
CA ASP A 225 -14.97 7.61 -11.89
C ASP A 225 -15.56 7.15 -13.22
N PHE A 226 -16.84 6.74 -13.19
CA PHE A 226 -17.61 6.38 -14.38
C PHE A 226 -17.65 7.53 -15.39
N GLY A 227 -17.65 8.78 -14.94
CA GLY A 227 -17.69 9.96 -15.79
C GLY A 227 -16.40 10.16 -16.58
N SER A 228 -15.24 10.08 -15.90
CA SER A 228 -13.92 10.27 -16.52
C SER A 228 -13.65 9.37 -17.73
N PHE A 229 -14.19 8.15 -17.75
CA PHE A 229 -13.99 7.20 -18.86
C PHE A 229 -14.76 7.58 -20.13
N PHE A 230 -15.91 8.23 -20.01
CA PHE A 230 -16.70 8.74 -21.14
C PHE A 230 -16.46 10.22 -21.42
N ALA A 231 -15.89 10.96 -20.48
CA ALA A 231 -15.55 12.38 -20.59
C ALA A 231 -14.15 12.61 -21.15
N ALA A 232 -13.26 11.60 -21.17
CA ALA A 232 -11.99 11.66 -21.87
C ALA A 232 -12.20 11.62 -23.39
N LYS A 233 -12.51 12.79 -23.96
CA LYS A 233 -12.43 13.09 -25.38
C LYS A 233 -11.68 14.39 -25.60
#